data_AF-A0A849H7E3-F1
#
_entry.id   AF-A0A849H7E3-F1
#
_cell.length_a   1.000
_cell.length_b   1.000
_cell.length_c   1.000
_cell.angle_alpha   90.00
_cell.angle_beta   90.00
_cell.angle_gamma   90.00
#
_symmetry.space_group_name_H-M   'P 1'
#
loop_
_entity.id
_entity.type
_entity.pdbx_description
1 polymer ?
#
loop_
_entity_poly.entity_id
_entity_poly.type
_entity_poly.pdbx_seq_one_letter_code
_entity_poly.pdbx_strand_id
1 'polypeptide(L)'
;SYDWTVEGLFGNLPEESIAGVEAPLWSETIDDVHDIEYLAFPRLAGVAEIGWSEESNRSWDEYKLRLGAQGARWVALGINYFRSPQVEWVEGFPTPSR
;
A
#
# COMPACT_ATOMS: atom_id res chain seq x y z
N SER A 1 3.00 5.27 -6.37
CA SER A 1 2.22 4.38 -7.25
C SER A 1 0.75 4.26 -6.85
N TYR A 2 0.24 5.09 -5.93
CA TYR A 2 -1.13 5.00 -5.42
C TYR A 2 -2.12 5.92 -6.17
N ASP A 3 -1.62 7.02 -6.72
CA ASP A 3 -2.45 8.09 -7.29
C ASP A 3 -2.89 7.79 -8.73
N TRP A 4 -3.86 6.88 -8.88
CA TRP A 4 -4.51 6.53 -10.14
C TRP A 4 -5.92 5.98 -9.90
N THR A 5 -6.73 5.99 -10.95
CA THR A 5 -8.10 5.46 -10.96
C THR A 5 -8.30 4.55 -12.15
N VAL A 6 -9.20 3.58 -12.02
CA VAL A 6 -9.45 2.57 -13.07
C VAL A 6 -10.05 3.27 -14.30
N GLU A 7 -11.01 4.14 -14.05
CA GLU A 7 -11.72 5.00 -15.00
C GLU A 7 -10.76 5.94 -15.72
N GLY A 8 -9.77 6.49 -15.00
CA GLY A 8 -8.75 7.37 -15.58
C GLY A 8 -7.80 6.64 -16.54
N LEU A 9 -7.55 5.35 -16.31
CA LEU A 9 -6.67 4.53 -17.17
C LEU A 9 -7.41 3.87 -18.33
N PHE A 10 -8.69 3.54 -18.15
CA PHE A 10 -9.48 2.74 -19.08
C PHE A 10 -10.83 3.36 -19.44
N GLY A 11 -10.95 4.69 -19.48
CA GLY A 11 -12.23 5.42 -19.61
C GLY A 11 -13.08 5.13 -20.86
N ASN A 12 -12.61 4.26 -21.77
CA ASN A 12 -13.38 3.72 -22.88
C ASN A 12 -14.02 2.34 -22.59
N LEU A 13 -13.78 1.75 -21.43
CA LEU A 13 -14.37 0.49 -20.98
C LEU A 13 -15.58 0.77 -20.07
N PRO A 14 -16.67 0.00 -20.20
CA PRO A 14 -17.73 0.00 -19.21
C PRO A 14 -17.19 -0.48 -17.86
N GLU A 15 -17.61 0.16 -16.76
CA GLU A 15 -17.18 -0.16 -15.39
C GLU A 15 -17.47 -1.63 -15.05
N GLU A 16 -18.62 -2.15 -15.48
CA GLU A 16 -19.02 -3.54 -15.27
C GLU A 16 -18.12 -4.57 -15.95
N SER A 17 -17.26 -4.14 -16.89
CA SER A 17 -16.29 -5.02 -17.55
C SER A 17 -15.01 -5.21 -16.72
N ILE A 18 -14.86 -4.49 -15.61
CA ILE A 18 -13.65 -4.50 -14.78
C ILE A 18 -13.91 -5.27 -13.50
N ALA A 19 -13.31 -6.45 -13.37
CA ALA A 19 -13.53 -7.33 -12.22
C ALA A 19 -12.80 -6.86 -10.94
N GLY A 20 -11.75 -6.05 -11.08
CA GLY A 20 -10.95 -5.57 -9.95
C GLY A 20 -9.50 -5.30 -10.34
N VAL A 21 -8.63 -5.33 -9.32
CA VAL A 21 -7.19 -5.06 -9.45
C VAL A 21 -6.35 -6.19 -8.88
N GLU A 22 -5.13 -6.34 -9.39
CA GLU A 22 -4.17 -7.34 -8.92
C GLU A 22 -2.79 -6.69 -8.69
N ALA A 23 -2.05 -7.19 -7.68
CA ALA A 23 -0.67 -6.81 -7.42
C ALA A 23 0.26 -8.02 -7.68
N PRO A 24 0.62 -8.31 -8.94
CA PRO A 24 1.51 -9.42 -9.24
C PRO A 24 2.91 -9.16 -8.67
N LEU A 25 3.48 -10.18 -8.03
CA LEU A 25 4.85 -10.18 -7.52
C LEU A 25 5.68 -11.18 -8.33
N TRP A 26 6.52 -10.64 -9.21
CA TRP A 26 7.47 -11.39 -10.03
C TRP A 26 8.64 -11.87 -9.15
N SER A 27 9.09 -13.11 -9.35
CA SER A 27 10.01 -13.80 -8.43
C SER A 27 11.42 -14.01 -9.00
N GLU A 28 11.75 -13.40 -10.14
CA GLU A 28 13.06 -13.53 -10.79
C GLU A 28 14.22 -13.06 -9.89
N THR A 29 13.95 -12.18 -8.94
CA THR A 29 14.94 -11.62 -8.00
C THR A 29 14.58 -11.89 -6.53
N ILE A 30 13.77 -12.92 -6.26
CA ILE A 30 13.31 -13.27 -4.91
C ILE A 30 14.00 -14.55 -4.49
N ASP A 31 14.82 -14.47 -3.45
CA ASP A 31 15.54 -15.62 -2.91
C ASP A 31 14.85 -16.17 -1.64
N ASP A 32 14.23 -15.31 -0.83
CA ASP A 32 13.53 -15.70 0.39
C ASP A 32 12.29 -14.85 0.73
N VAL A 33 11.68 -15.12 1.89
CA VAL A 33 10.47 -14.40 2.36
C VAL A 33 10.74 -12.94 2.69
N HIS A 34 11.95 -12.58 3.09
CA HIS A 34 12.30 -11.18 3.39
C HIS A 34 12.32 -10.33 2.12
N ASP A 35 12.72 -10.91 0.97
CA ASP A 35 12.61 -10.26 -0.33
C ASP A 35 11.14 -10.07 -0.75
N ILE A 36 10.30 -11.10 -0.56
CA ILE A 36 8.86 -11.02 -0.81
C ILE A 36 8.26 -9.85 -0.03
N GLU A 37 8.51 -9.82 1.28
CA GLU A 37 7.98 -8.79 2.17
C GLU A 37 8.48 -7.40 1.79
N TYR A 38 9.78 -7.25 1.52
CA TYR A 38 10.39 -5.97 1.14
C TYR A 38 9.84 -5.42 -0.19
N LEU A 39 9.56 -6.30 -1.16
CA LEU A 39 9.03 -5.90 -2.46
C LEU A 39 7.51 -5.68 -2.40
N ALA A 40 6.77 -6.48 -1.65
CA ALA A 40 5.32 -6.36 -1.53
C ALA A 40 4.92 -5.14 -0.68
N PHE A 41 5.54 -4.97 0.49
CA PHE A 41 5.21 -3.89 1.41
C PHE A 41 6.10 -2.66 1.18
N PRO A 42 5.52 -1.45 1.12
CA PRO A 42 4.18 -1.10 1.57
C PRO A 42 3.11 -1.06 0.47
N ARG A 43 3.50 -1.30 -0.79
CA ARG A 43 2.64 -1.07 -1.98
C ARG A 43 1.40 -1.95 -2.00
N LEU A 44 1.49 -3.17 -1.45
CA LEU A 44 0.36 -4.11 -1.36
C LEU A 44 -0.86 -3.49 -0.66
N ALA A 45 -0.65 -2.72 0.39
CA ALA A 45 -1.74 -2.03 1.10
C ALA A 45 -2.47 -1.02 0.20
N GLY A 46 -1.75 -0.38 -0.72
CA GLY A 46 -2.31 0.60 -1.64
C GLY A 46 -3.17 -0.05 -2.72
N VAL A 47 -2.72 -1.18 -3.28
CA VAL A 47 -3.52 -1.94 -4.26
C VAL A 47 -4.78 -2.51 -3.61
N ALA A 48 -4.69 -3.01 -2.38
CA ALA A 48 -5.86 -3.47 -1.63
C ALA A 48 -6.88 -2.34 -1.41
N GLU A 49 -6.43 -1.12 -1.09
CA GLU A 49 -7.32 0.03 -0.96
C GLU A 49 -7.95 0.43 -2.30
N ILE A 50 -7.20 0.37 -3.39
CA ILE A 50 -7.73 0.68 -4.72
C ILE A 50 -8.86 -0.30 -5.11
N GLY A 51 -8.72 -1.58 -4.77
CA GLY A 51 -9.74 -2.59 -5.05
C GLY A 51 -10.92 -2.63 -4.07
N TRP A 52 -10.84 -1.95 -2.92
CA TRP A 52 -11.83 -2.05 -1.85
C TRP A 52 -12.57 -0.74 -1.55
N SER A 53 -11.87 0.39 -1.55
CA SER A 53 -12.43 1.70 -1.18
C SER A 53 -12.99 2.44 -2.38
N GLU A 54 -14.13 3.09 -2.18
CA GLU A 54 -14.70 4.03 -3.16
C GLU A 54 -13.69 5.11 -3.53
N GLU A 55 -13.62 5.44 -4.82
CA GLU A 55 -12.66 6.42 -5.34
C GLU A 55 -12.76 7.79 -4.66
N SER A 56 -13.98 8.25 -4.39
CA SER A 56 -14.26 9.53 -3.73
C SER A 56 -13.64 9.66 -2.34
N ASN A 57 -13.33 8.54 -1.69
CA ASN A 57 -12.72 8.48 -0.37
C ASN A 57 -11.19 8.27 -0.41
N ARG A 58 -10.58 8.25 -1.60
CA ARG A 58 -9.15 8.04 -1.77
C ARG A 58 -8.43 9.36 -1.98
N SER A 59 -7.36 9.59 -1.22
CA SER A 59 -6.46 10.73 -1.35
C SER A 59 -5.07 10.30 -0.94
N TRP A 60 -4.06 10.56 -1.78
CA TRP A 60 -2.67 10.23 -1.44
C TRP A 60 -2.22 10.90 -0.13
N ASP A 61 -2.62 12.16 0.09
CA ASP A 61 -2.18 12.93 1.25
C ASP A 61 -2.74 12.39 2.57
N GLU A 62 -3.97 11.86 2.57
CA GLU A 62 -4.53 11.18 3.74
C GLU A 62 -4.07 9.72 3.85
N TYR A 63 -3.99 9.02 2.71
CA TYR A 63 -3.57 7.63 2.65
C TYR A 63 -2.16 7.43 3.20
N LYS A 64 -1.21 8.29 2.83
CA LYS A 64 0.18 8.16 3.32
C LYS A 64 0.28 8.26 4.84
N LEU A 65 -0.63 8.99 5.51
CA LEU A 65 -0.70 9.04 6.97
C LEU A 65 -1.21 7.70 7.56
N ARG A 66 -2.28 7.13 6.99
CA ARG A 66 -2.81 5.82 7.40
C ARG A 66 -1.83 4.69 7.11
N LEU A 67 -1.09 4.79 6.01
CA LEU A 67 -0.02 3.86 5.64
C LEU A 67 1.14 3.94 6.63
N GLY A 68 1.60 5.15 6.95
CA GLY A 68 2.65 5.39 7.94
C GLY A 68 2.32 4.81 9.32
N ALA A 69 1.05 4.88 9.72
CA ALA A 69 0.54 4.29 10.96
C ALA A 69 0.56 2.73 10.96
N GLN A 70 0.68 2.07 9.81
CA GLN A 70 0.89 0.61 9.77
C GLN A 70 2.29 0.20 10.21
N GLY A 71 3.27 1.11 10.21
CA GLY A 71 4.67 0.81 10.52
C GLY A 71 4.83 0.06 11.85
N ALA A 72 4.26 0.57 12.94
CA ALA A 72 4.32 -0.06 14.26
C ALA A 72 3.70 -1.46 14.26
N ARG A 73 2.62 -1.67 13.50
CA ARG A 73 1.97 -2.98 13.38
C ARG A 73 2.85 -3.96 12.61
N TRP A 74 3.43 -3.55 11.48
CA TRP A 74 4.32 -4.39 10.68
C TRP A 74 5.59 -4.76 11.44
N VAL A 75 6.18 -3.81 12.18
CA VAL A 75 7.30 -4.07 13.09
C VAL A 75 6.91 -5.10 14.16
N ALA A 76 5.76 -4.94 14.81
CA ALA A 76 5.30 -5.89 15.83
C ALA A 76 5.01 -7.29 15.27
N LEU A 77 4.64 -7.40 14.00
CA LEU A 77 4.40 -8.66 13.29
C LEU A 77 5.68 -9.26 12.67
N GLY A 78 6.81 -8.55 12.71
CA GLY A 78 8.05 -8.99 12.08
C GLY A 78 8.05 -8.94 10.55
N ILE A 79 7.15 -8.16 9.94
CA ILE A 79 7.04 -8.02 8.48
C ILE A 79 8.11 -7.03 7.99
N ASN A 80 8.96 -7.46 7.06
CA ASN A 80 9.90 -6.57 6.38
C ASN A 80 9.16 -5.66 5.37
N TYR A 81 9.61 -4.42 5.20
CA TYR A 81 9.02 -3.51 4.20
C TYR A 81 9.99 -2.39 3.83
N PHE A 82 9.83 -1.88 2.61
CA PHE A 82 10.57 -0.70 2.17
C PHE A 82 10.02 0.58 2.82
N ARG A 83 10.83 1.21 3.67
CA ARG A 83 10.54 2.53 4.26
C ARG A 83 10.72 3.63 3.22
N SER A 84 9.71 3.82 2.38
CA SER A 84 9.72 4.90 1.38
C SER A 84 9.88 6.27 2.07
N PRO A 85 10.74 7.16 1.57
CA PRO A 85 10.89 8.52 2.09
C PRO A 85 9.67 9.41 1.82
N GLN A 86 8.69 8.93 1.05
CA GLN A 86 7.45 9.64 0.75
C GLN A 86 6.38 9.49 1.86
N VAL A 87 6.65 8.67 2.88
CA VAL A 87 5.73 8.33 3.96
C VAL A 87 6.42 8.60 5.29
N GLU A 88 5.72 9.27 6.21
CA GLU A 88 6.19 9.43 7.59
C GLU A 88 5.81 8.19 8.42
N TRP A 89 6.80 7.36 8.74
CA TRP A 89 6.59 6.08 9.43
C TRP A 89 6.50 6.24 10.94
N VAL A 90 5.46 5.66 11.54
CA VAL A 90 5.30 5.59 13.00
C VAL A 90 5.62 4.16 13.44
N GLU A 91 6.82 3.95 14.00
CA GLU A 91 7.35 2.61 14.32
C GLU A 91 7.49 2.33 15.83
N GLY A 92 7.13 3.29 16.69
CA GLY A 92 7.14 3.16 18.14
C GLY A 92 5.83 3.60 18.78
N PHE A 93 5.54 3.13 19.99
CA PHE A 93 4.46 3.70 20.80
C PHE A 93 4.77 5.19 21.05
N PRO A 94 3.81 6.12 20.89
CA PRO A 94 4.04 7.49 21.31
C PRO A 94 4.33 7.48 22.82
N THR A 95 5.55 7.87 23.21
CA THR A 95 5.86 8.16 24.60
C THR A 95 4.96 9.32 25.01
N PRO A 96 4.09 9.19 26.03
CA PRO A 96 3.30 10.32 26.49
C PRO A 96 4.26 11.42 26.90
N SER A 97 4.05 12.65 26.41
CA SER A 97 4.72 13.82 26.95
C SER A 97 4.42 13.89 28.45
N ARG A 98 5.46 13.83 29.28
CA ARG A 98 5.35 14.08 30.72
C ARG A 98 4.88 15.50 31.00
#